data_AF-A0A536SX95-F1
#
_entry.id   AF-A0A536SX95-F1
#
_cell.length_a   1.000
_cell.length_b   1.000
_cell.length_c   1.000
_cell.angle_alpha   90.00
_cell.angle_beta   90.00
_cell.angle_gamma   90.00
#
_symmetry.space_group_name_H-M   'P 1'
#
loop_
_entity.id
_entity.type
_entity.pdbx_description
1 polymer ?
#
loop_
_entity_poly.entity_id
_entity_poly.type
_entity_poly.pdbx_seq_one_letter_code
_entity_poly.pdbx_strand_id
1 'polypeptide(L)'
;MEVGSGKGQFLRALVGDPANSNVGIGFDPSHEGPLEDLDGRLKFHRSYYGPEWSGLKADVVVSRHVIEHVPSPTALLQSVRAALNSSPHARVFFETPCVEWILRRRVVWDFFYEHCSLFSPASIRSAFETSGLRVDAVRHVFNEQYLWVEASVSSELLNVRYEAGSIPRLAREFAEAESSLTEGWRRRLSAATASGPVAIWGAGAKGATFANLVDPNRELIQCVIDLNPRKQGRYIGGTGHPIVDYGEIRSRGIRTVLMMNPNYLDECRELLKQAEIRADLVSAE
;
A
#
# COMPACT_ATOMS: atom_id res chain seq x y z
N MET A 1 19.10 5.16 -2.28
CA MET A 1 18.09 5.92 -3.04
C MET A 1 16.72 5.35 -2.77
N GLU A 2 15.71 6.18 -2.54
CA GLU A 2 14.30 5.76 -2.41
C GLU A 2 13.45 6.43 -3.51
N VAL A 3 12.71 5.63 -4.26
CA VAL A 3 11.72 6.11 -5.25
C VAL A 3 10.34 6.05 -4.60
N GLY A 4 9.62 7.17 -4.61
CA GLY A 4 8.37 7.36 -3.87
C GLY A 4 8.60 7.40 -2.35
N SER A 5 9.54 8.25 -1.93
CA SER A 5 9.94 8.35 -0.51
C SER A 5 8.86 8.93 0.42
N GLY A 6 7.74 9.42 -0.12
CA GLY A 6 6.69 10.09 0.62
C GLY A 6 7.25 11.22 1.47
N LYS A 7 6.99 11.18 2.78
CA LYS A 7 7.54 12.12 3.76
C LYS A 7 9.00 11.87 4.12
N GLY A 8 9.62 10.78 3.65
CA GLY A 8 11.02 10.44 3.88
C GLY A 8 11.30 9.73 5.21
N GLN A 9 10.29 9.11 5.84
CA GLN A 9 10.46 8.45 7.15
C GLN A 9 11.43 7.27 7.10
N PHE A 10 11.34 6.44 6.04
CA PHE A 10 12.22 5.29 5.87
C PHE A 10 13.68 5.71 5.70
N LEU A 11 13.97 6.65 4.80
CA LEU A 11 15.32 7.19 4.63
C LEU A 11 15.87 7.85 5.91
N ARG A 12 15.04 8.56 6.69
CA ARG A 12 15.45 9.11 7.99
C ARG A 12 15.83 8.03 8.99
N ALA A 13 15.06 6.95 9.07
CA ALA A 13 15.40 5.84 9.95
C ALA A 13 16.72 5.17 9.52
N LEU A 14 16.89 4.91 8.22
CA LEU A 14 18.07 4.22 7.70
C LEU A 14 19.37 5.05 7.81
N VAL A 15 19.30 6.33 7.48
CA VAL A 15 20.46 7.24 7.47
C VAL A 15 20.71 7.87 8.85
N GLY A 16 19.68 7.99 9.67
CA GLY A 16 19.77 8.53 11.03
C GLY A 16 20.39 7.57 12.04
N ASP A 17 20.52 6.28 11.71
CA ASP A 17 21.18 5.32 12.59
C ASP A 17 22.69 5.65 12.72
N PRO A 18 23.16 5.99 13.95
CA PRO A 18 24.54 6.41 14.18
C PRO A 18 25.56 5.28 13.97
N ALA A 19 25.12 4.03 13.86
CA ALA A 19 26.00 2.90 13.56
C ALA A 19 26.49 2.86 12.11
N ASN A 20 25.94 3.72 11.23
CA ASN A 20 26.33 3.78 9.83
C ASN A 20 26.61 5.21 9.35
N SER A 21 27.32 5.32 8.23
CA SER A 21 27.65 6.59 7.56
C SER A 21 26.90 6.71 6.23
N ASN A 22 25.67 6.21 6.18
CA ASN A 22 24.88 6.21 4.95
C ASN A 22 24.56 7.65 4.51
N VAL A 23 24.31 7.79 3.21
CA VAL A 23 23.67 8.97 2.61
C VAL A 23 22.42 8.51 1.86
N GLY A 24 21.43 9.37 1.78
CA GLY A 24 20.14 9.05 1.18
C GLY A 24 19.65 10.14 0.25
N ILE A 25 19.03 9.70 -0.84
CA ILE A 25 18.36 10.56 -1.80
C ILE A 25 16.97 9.98 -2.00
N GLY A 26 15.93 10.78 -1.77
CA GLY A 26 14.52 10.42 -1.94
C GLY A 26 13.86 11.22 -3.07
N PHE A 27 13.02 10.55 -3.86
CA PHE A 27 12.20 11.17 -4.90
C PHE A 27 10.74 10.98 -4.56
N ASP A 28 9.98 12.07 -4.43
CA ASP A 28 8.52 12.00 -4.32
C ASP A 28 7.87 13.33 -4.72
N PRO A 29 6.93 13.37 -5.67
CA PRO A 29 6.28 14.61 -6.08
C PRO A 29 5.45 15.24 -4.95
N SER A 30 5.03 14.45 -3.97
CA SER A 30 4.23 14.86 -2.81
C SER A 30 5.07 15.12 -1.56
N HIS A 31 6.41 15.13 -1.65
CA HIS A 31 7.28 15.29 -0.49
C HIS A 31 6.99 16.59 0.29
N GLU A 32 6.65 16.41 1.57
CA GLU A 32 6.44 17.48 2.53
C GLU A 32 7.58 17.53 3.54
N GLY A 33 8.09 18.73 3.81
CA GLY A 33 9.18 18.95 4.76
C GLY A 33 10.43 19.56 4.11
N PRO A 34 11.56 19.57 4.84
CA PRO A 34 12.82 20.09 4.36
C PRO A 34 13.40 19.20 3.25
N LEU A 35 14.00 19.82 2.24
CA LEU A 35 14.62 19.10 1.11
C LEU A 35 16.01 18.55 1.47
N GLU A 36 16.54 18.91 2.63
CA GLU A 36 17.81 18.45 3.16
C GLU A 36 17.65 18.18 4.66
N ASP A 37 18.28 17.11 5.14
CA ASP A 37 18.22 16.70 6.54
C ASP A 37 19.52 15.95 6.94
N LEU A 38 19.71 15.73 8.25
CA LEU A 38 20.87 15.02 8.81
C LEU A 38 22.22 15.58 8.32
N ASP A 39 22.41 16.89 8.44
CA ASP A 39 23.63 17.60 8.03
C ASP A 39 24.02 17.36 6.57
N GLY A 40 23.02 17.30 5.69
CA GLY A 40 23.19 17.14 4.24
C GLY A 40 23.37 15.70 3.77
N ARG A 41 23.35 14.73 4.67
CA ARG A 41 23.38 13.30 4.32
C ARG A 41 22.08 12.83 3.70
N LEU A 42 20.97 13.50 3.96
CA LEU A 42 19.69 13.25 3.30
C LEU A 42 19.29 14.39 2.39
N LYS A 43 18.91 14.04 1.16
CA LYS A 43 18.37 14.96 0.17
C LYS A 43 17.05 14.44 -0.38
N PHE A 44 16.08 15.33 -0.55
CA PHE A 44 14.78 15.01 -1.11
C PHE A 44 14.51 15.86 -2.34
N HIS A 45 13.92 15.23 -3.37
CA HIS A 45 13.51 15.88 -4.60
C HIS A 45 11.99 15.79 -4.73
N ARG A 46 11.34 16.94 -4.88
CA ARG A 46 9.90 17.06 -5.18
C ARG A 46 9.63 16.79 -6.66
N SER A 47 9.92 15.58 -7.09
CA SER A 47 9.74 15.16 -8.48
C SER A 47 9.43 13.68 -8.53
N TYR A 48 8.87 13.26 -9.67
CA TYR A 48 8.95 11.87 -10.05
C TYR A 48 10.42 11.47 -10.26
N TYR A 49 10.71 10.18 -10.11
CA TYR A 49 11.97 9.61 -10.56
C TYR A 49 11.84 9.25 -12.05
N GLY A 50 12.86 9.58 -12.84
CA GLY A 50 12.81 9.48 -14.30
C GLY A 50 14.20 9.49 -14.94
N PRO A 51 14.27 9.43 -16.28
CA PRO A 51 15.51 9.36 -17.04
C PRO A 51 16.51 10.49 -16.77
N GLU A 52 16.04 11.67 -16.36
CA GLU A 52 16.87 12.82 -15.97
C GLU A 52 17.76 12.52 -14.75
N TRP A 53 17.42 11.50 -13.96
CA TRP A 53 18.16 11.04 -12.79
C TRP A 53 19.03 9.81 -13.06
N SER A 54 19.11 9.34 -14.31
CA SER A 54 19.86 8.13 -14.73
C SER A 54 21.39 8.21 -14.55
N GLY A 55 21.94 9.37 -14.17
CA GLY A 55 23.36 9.52 -13.81
C GLY A 55 23.68 9.31 -12.34
N LEU A 56 22.67 9.14 -11.48
CA LEU A 56 22.87 8.99 -10.04
C LEU A 56 23.50 7.66 -9.68
N LYS A 57 24.55 7.70 -8.87
CA LYS A 57 25.14 6.50 -8.25
C LYS A 57 24.33 6.13 -7.01
N ALA A 58 24.04 4.84 -6.87
CA ALA A 58 23.37 4.30 -5.70
C ALA A 58 23.82 2.85 -5.47
N ASP A 59 24.22 2.54 -4.25
CA ASP A 59 24.53 1.17 -3.82
C ASP A 59 23.25 0.37 -3.53
N VAL A 60 22.18 1.07 -3.15
CA VAL A 60 20.87 0.49 -2.85
C VAL A 60 19.75 1.38 -3.40
N VAL A 61 18.79 0.76 -4.09
CA VAL A 61 17.53 1.36 -4.51
C VAL A 61 16.38 0.69 -3.79
N VAL A 62 15.52 1.48 -3.16
CA VAL A 62 14.29 1.02 -2.50
C VAL A 62 13.10 1.72 -3.13
N SER A 63 11.99 1.00 -3.30
CA SER A 63 10.72 1.57 -3.74
C SER A 63 9.59 0.81 -3.06
N ARG A 64 8.75 1.48 -2.29
CA ARG A 64 7.69 0.82 -1.50
C ARG A 64 6.35 1.44 -1.83
N HIS A 65 5.41 0.60 -2.27
CA HIS A 65 4.06 1.01 -2.60
C HIS A 65 4.00 2.11 -3.67
N VAL A 66 4.69 1.89 -4.80
CA VAL A 66 4.82 2.86 -5.90
C VAL A 66 4.60 2.21 -7.25
N ILE A 67 5.18 1.03 -7.47
CA ILE A 67 5.17 0.39 -8.79
C ILE A 67 3.76 0.00 -9.26
N GLU A 68 2.84 -0.25 -8.32
CA GLU A 68 1.42 -0.47 -8.61
C GLU A 68 0.70 0.79 -9.09
N HIS A 69 1.23 1.98 -8.77
CA HIS A 69 0.63 3.28 -9.10
C HIS A 69 1.13 3.87 -10.41
N VAL A 70 2.20 3.32 -11.00
CA VAL A 70 2.75 3.84 -12.25
C VAL A 70 2.06 3.19 -13.45
N PRO A 71 1.64 3.97 -14.47
CA PRO A 71 1.01 3.42 -15.68
C PRO A 71 1.92 2.48 -16.48
N SER A 72 3.24 2.70 -16.42
CA SER A 72 4.24 1.86 -17.07
C SER A 72 5.31 1.40 -16.07
N PRO A 73 5.08 0.27 -15.36
CA PRO A 73 6.01 -0.23 -14.37
C PRO A 73 7.37 -0.62 -14.97
N THR A 74 7.39 -1.12 -16.21
CA THR A 74 8.64 -1.48 -16.90
C THR A 74 9.49 -0.26 -17.21
N ALA A 75 8.90 0.89 -17.57
CA ALA A 75 9.62 2.14 -17.81
C ALA A 75 10.28 2.68 -16.52
N LEU A 76 9.59 2.58 -15.38
CA LEU A 76 10.17 2.89 -14.07
C LEU A 76 11.38 1.98 -13.79
N LEU A 77 11.22 0.67 -13.95
CA LEU A 77 12.30 -0.30 -13.72
C LEU A 77 13.48 -0.10 -14.67
N GLN A 78 13.25 0.26 -15.93
CA GLN A 78 14.31 0.60 -16.89
C GLN A 78 15.06 1.86 -16.47
N SER A 79 14.36 2.87 -15.94
CA SER A 79 14.99 4.08 -15.40
C SER A 79 15.84 3.77 -14.17
N VAL A 80 15.40 2.85 -13.32
CA VAL A 80 16.20 2.34 -12.19
C VAL A 80 17.43 1.59 -12.71
N ARG A 81 17.26 0.66 -13.66
CA ARG A 81 18.37 -0.09 -14.25
C ARG A 81 19.41 0.82 -14.89
N ALA A 82 18.99 1.90 -15.55
CA ALA A 82 19.86 2.88 -16.18
C ALA A 82 20.72 3.65 -15.16
N ALA A 83 20.13 4.10 -14.04
CA ALA A 83 20.91 4.73 -12.95
C ALA A 83 21.99 3.82 -12.37
N LEU A 84 21.72 2.52 -12.34
CA LEU A 84 22.66 1.54 -11.81
C LEU A 84 23.74 1.09 -12.80
N ASN A 85 23.81 1.67 -14.01
CA ASN A 85 24.86 1.36 -14.98
C ASN A 85 26.28 1.59 -14.42
N SER A 86 26.44 2.59 -13.57
CA SER A 86 27.73 2.88 -12.90
C SER A 86 27.88 2.23 -11.52
N SER A 87 26.93 1.36 -11.13
CA SER A 87 26.84 0.73 -9.81
C SER A 87 26.58 -0.78 -9.95
N PRO A 88 27.53 -1.57 -10.49
CA PRO A 88 27.29 -2.98 -10.86
C PRO A 88 26.99 -3.90 -9.67
N HIS A 89 27.32 -3.49 -8.45
CA HIS A 89 27.04 -4.23 -7.21
C HIS A 89 25.78 -3.74 -6.50
N ALA A 90 25.03 -2.82 -7.11
CA ALA A 90 23.85 -2.25 -6.48
C ALA A 90 22.75 -3.28 -6.28
N ARG A 91 22.04 -3.14 -5.16
CA ARG A 91 20.86 -3.94 -4.82
C ARG A 91 19.59 -3.13 -5.01
N VAL A 92 18.55 -3.79 -5.48
CA VAL A 92 17.23 -3.20 -5.74
C VAL A 92 16.19 -3.92 -4.91
N PHE A 93 15.37 -3.15 -4.20
CA PHE A 93 14.32 -3.65 -3.33
C PHE A 93 13.00 -2.97 -3.66
N PHE A 94 11.97 -3.77 -3.97
CA PHE A 94 10.63 -3.24 -4.22
C PHE A 94 9.60 -3.94 -3.34
N GLU A 95 8.61 -3.17 -2.88
CA GLU A 95 7.44 -3.68 -2.17
C GLU A 95 6.16 -3.26 -2.91
N THR A 96 5.25 -4.21 -3.15
CA THR A 96 3.99 -3.98 -3.87
C THR A 96 2.89 -4.97 -3.46
N PRO A 97 1.58 -4.63 -3.55
CA PRO A 97 0.47 -5.55 -3.28
C PRO A 97 0.54 -6.87 -4.05
N CYS A 98 0.15 -7.96 -3.39
CA CYS A 98 0.02 -9.29 -4.00
C CYS A 98 -1.42 -9.52 -4.50
N VAL A 99 -1.63 -9.48 -5.82
CA VAL A 99 -2.95 -9.74 -6.42
C VAL A 99 -3.44 -11.16 -6.16
N GLU A 100 -2.53 -12.13 -6.05
CA GLU A 100 -2.90 -13.50 -5.72
C GLU A 100 -3.55 -13.58 -4.32
N TRP A 101 -2.99 -12.86 -3.35
CA TRP A 101 -3.52 -12.77 -2.01
C TRP A 101 -4.92 -12.13 -2.03
N ILE A 102 -5.08 -11.00 -2.73
CA ILE A 102 -6.37 -10.28 -2.85
C ILE A 102 -7.46 -11.20 -3.40
N LEU A 103 -7.16 -11.91 -4.49
CA LEU A 103 -8.11 -12.80 -5.16
C LEU A 103 -8.48 -14.02 -4.30
N ARG A 104 -7.48 -14.65 -3.65
CA ARG A 104 -7.72 -15.82 -2.79
C ARG A 104 -8.54 -15.47 -1.56
N ARG A 105 -8.27 -14.30 -0.96
CA ARG A 105 -8.95 -13.80 0.25
C ARG A 105 -10.27 -13.09 -0.07
N ARG A 106 -10.58 -12.87 -1.35
CA ARG A 106 -11.80 -12.20 -1.83
C ARG A 106 -11.98 -10.79 -1.25
N VAL A 107 -10.87 -10.06 -1.19
CA VAL A 107 -10.78 -8.71 -0.59
C VAL A 107 -11.23 -7.68 -1.64
N VAL A 108 -12.54 -7.55 -1.82
CA VAL A 108 -13.13 -6.77 -2.93
C VAL A 108 -12.76 -5.29 -2.93
N TRP A 109 -12.35 -4.75 -1.79
CA TRP A 109 -11.99 -3.34 -1.62
C TRP A 109 -10.54 -3.00 -1.97
N ASP A 110 -9.73 -3.98 -2.38
CA ASP A 110 -8.33 -3.78 -2.79
C ASP A 110 -8.15 -3.45 -4.28
N PHE A 111 -9.26 -3.35 -5.02
CA PHE A 111 -9.28 -2.87 -6.40
C PHE A 111 -9.77 -1.42 -6.44
N PHE A 112 -8.85 -0.49 -6.68
CA PHE A 112 -9.14 0.94 -6.77
C PHE A 112 -8.24 1.65 -7.79
N TYR A 113 -8.68 2.82 -8.25
CA TYR A 113 -8.12 3.49 -9.43
C TYR A 113 -6.64 3.87 -9.32
N GLU A 114 -6.13 4.08 -8.11
CA GLU A 114 -4.73 4.40 -7.89
C GLU A 114 -3.82 3.20 -8.21
N HIS A 115 -4.30 1.96 -8.10
CA HIS A 115 -3.55 0.75 -8.49
C HIS A 115 -3.74 0.46 -9.98
N CYS A 116 -2.88 1.06 -10.81
CA CYS A 116 -2.82 0.82 -12.25
C CYS A 116 -2.31 -0.59 -12.61
N SER A 117 -1.43 -1.17 -11.78
CA SER A 117 -0.82 -2.47 -12.01
C SER A 117 -1.03 -3.39 -10.81
N LEU A 118 -1.35 -4.66 -11.09
CA LEU A 118 -1.61 -5.69 -10.08
C LEU A 118 -0.62 -6.84 -10.24
N PHE A 119 0.20 -7.08 -9.22
CA PHE A 119 1.33 -7.99 -9.32
C PHE A 119 1.10 -9.32 -8.61
N SER A 120 1.48 -10.39 -9.30
CA SER A 120 1.70 -11.72 -8.74
C SER A 120 3.21 -11.95 -8.62
N PRO A 121 3.67 -12.96 -7.85
CA PRO A 121 5.09 -13.31 -7.79
C PRO A 121 5.72 -13.55 -9.18
N ALA A 122 4.96 -14.15 -10.10
CA ALA A 122 5.43 -14.40 -11.46
C ALA A 122 5.50 -13.11 -12.28
N SER A 123 4.43 -12.30 -12.28
CA SER A 123 4.39 -11.08 -13.11
C SER A 123 5.35 -9.99 -12.65
N ILE A 124 5.58 -9.83 -11.33
CA ILE A 124 6.60 -8.87 -10.84
C ILE A 124 8.01 -9.33 -11.22
N ARG A 125 8.28 -10.65 -11.18
CA ARG A 125 9.54 -11.21 -11.65
C ARG A 125 9.76 -10.92 -13.12
N SER A 126 8.79 -11.23 -13.97
CA SER A 126 8.87 -10.95 -15.40
C SER A 126 9.10 -9.46 -15.67
N ALA A 127 8.41 -8.56 -14.95
CA ALA A 127 8.59 -7.12 -15.12
C ALA A 127 10.02 -6.66 -14.82
N PHE A 128 10.64 -7.17 -13.75
CA PHE A 128 12.02 -6.88 -13.40
C PHE A 128 13.01 -7.44 -14.42
N GLU A 129 12.87 -8.70 -14.78
CA GLU A 129 13.79 -9.39 -15.69
C GLU A 129 13.72 -8.80 -17.11
N THR A 130 12.52 -8.44 -17.59
CA THR A 130 12.33 -7.69 -18.86
C THR A 130 13.01 -6.31 -18.82
N SER A 131 13.12 -5.70 -17.65
CA SER A 131 13.81 -4.42 -17.46
C SER A 131 15.31 -4.56 -17.16
N GLY A 132 15.88 -5.76 -17.30
CA GLY A 132 17.33 -6.01 -17.15
C GLY A 132 17.81 -6.11 -15.70
N LEU A 133 16.88 -6.35 -14.76
CA LEU A 133 17.17 -6.60 -13.35
C LEU A 133 16.95 -8.09 -13.05
N ARG A 134 17.99 -8.78 -12.59
CA ARG A 134 17.86 -10.18 -12.16
C ARG A 134 17.17 -10.22 -10.81
N VAL A 135 16.09 -10.99 -10.71
CA VAL A 135 15.36 -11.16 -9.44
C VAL A 135 15.97 -12.30 -8.64
N ASP A 136 16.57 -11.94 -7.52
CA ASP A 136 17.24 -12.87 -6.60
C ASP A 136 16.22 -13.53 -5.66
N ALA A 137 15.20 -12.79 -5.20
CA ALA A 137 14.12 -13.32 -4.37
C ALA A 137 12.80 -12.56 -4.55
N VAL A 138 11.68 -13.27 -4.35
CA VAL A 138 10.36 -12.67 -4.15
C VAL A 138 9.77 -13.32 -2.90
N ARG A 139 9.46 -12.52 -1.88
CA ARG A 139 8.94 -12.98 -0.59
C ARG A 139 7.56 -12.40 -0.35
N HIS A 140 6.72 -13.16 0.33
CA HIS A 140 5.46 -12.65 0.87
C HIS A 140 5.75 -12.03 2.24
N VAL A 141 5.32 -10.79 2.44
CA VAL A 141 5.52 -10.04 3.69
C VAL A 141 4.19 -9.44 4.15
N PHE A 142 4.15 -8.95 5.40
CA PHE A 142 2.98 -8.30 5.99
C PHE A 142 1.71 -9.17 5.92
N ASN A 143 1.79 -10.38 6.47
CA ASN A 143 0.76 -11.42 6.40
C ASN A 143 0.35 -11.75 4.95
N GLU A 144 1.37 -11.83 4.08
CA GLU A 144 1.27 -12.19 2.67
C GLU A 144 0.55 -11.17 1.76
N GLN A 145 0.11 -10.03 2.31
CA GLN A 145 -0.56 -8.97 1.54
C GLN A 145 0.37 -8.31 0.51
N TYR A 146 1.68 -8.30 0.78
CA TYR A 146 2.67 -7.64 -0.05
C TYR A 146 3.75 -8.59 -0.52
N LEU A 147 4.31 -8.28 -1.69
CA LEU A 147 5.50 -8.90 -2.26
C LEU A 147 6.70 -8.02 -1.97
N TRP A 148 7.75 -8.61 -1.37
CA TRP A 148 9.07 -8.02 -1.24
C TRP A 148 10.00 -8.64 -2.29
N VAL A 149 10.47 -7.83 -3.22
CA VAL A 149 11.35 -8.22 -4.33
C VAL A 149 12.77 -7.80 -4.00
N GLU A 150 13.71 -8.73 -4.10
CA GLU A 150 15.14 -8.47 -4.06
C GLU A 150 15.71 -8.72 -5.45
N ALA A 151 16.44 -7.75 -5.99
CA ALA A 151 17.02 -7.84 -7.31
C ALA A 151 18.42 -7.22 -7.35
N SER A 152 19.13 -7.55 -8.42
CA SER A 152 20.47 -7.05 -8.71
C SER A 152 20.63 -6.73 -10.20
N VAL A 153 21.64 -5.92 -10.50
CA VAL A 153 22.02 -5.62 -11.88
C VAL A 153 22.52 -6.90 -12.57
N SER A 154 22.00 -7.18 -13.77
CA SER A 154 22.54 -8.23 -14.65
C SER A 154 23.27 -7.62 -15.85
N SER A 155 24.42 -8.19 -16.19
CA SER A 155 25.09 -8.00 -17.48
C SER A 155 24.72 -9.06 -18.52
N GLU A 156 24.06 -10.14 -18.08
CA GLU A 156 23.63 -11.25 -18.93
C GLU A 156 22.22 -11.05 -19.45
N LEU A 157 21.94 -11.59 -20.64
CA LEU A 157 20.60 -11.70 -21.17
C LEU A 157 19.78 -12.63 -20.29
N LEU A 158 18.71 -12.09 -19.70
CA LEU A 158 17.81 -12.86 -18.84
C LEU A 158 16.80 -13.62 -19.71
N ASN A 159 16.65 -14.92 -19.43
CA ASN A 159 15.60 -15.73 -20.05
C ASN A 159 14.27 -15.49 -19.34
N VAL A 160 13.57 -14.43 -19.72
CA VAL A 160 12.32 -14.02 -19.08
C VAL A 160 11.22 -15.03 -19.40
N ARG A 161 10.56 -15.52 -18.34
CA ARG A 161 9.36 -16.34 -18.48
C ARG A 161 8.11 -15.52 -18.20
N TYR A 162 7.09 -15.70 -19.03
CA TYR A 162 5.78 -15.07 -18.87
C TYR A 162 4.76 -16.15 -18.50
N GLU A 163 4.58 -16.34 -17.20
CA GLU A 163 3.69 -17.37 -16.66
C GLU A 163 2.59 -16.71 -15.82
N ALA A 164 1.34 -16.86 -16.25
CA ALA A 164 0.20 -16.28 -15.55
C ALA A 164 -0.17 -17.04 -14.25
N GLY A 165 0.34 -18.27 -14.09
CA GLY A 165 0.03 -19.14 -12.95
C GLY A 165 -1.48 -19.32 -12.73
N SER A 166 -1.92 -19.23 -11.48
CA SER A 166 -3.34 -19.34 -11.11
C SER A 166 -4.15 -18.07 -11.30
N ILE A 167 -3.53 -16.94 -11.65
CA ILE A 167 -4.19 -15.63 -11.66
C ILE A 167 -5.41 -15.58 -12.59
N PRO A 168 -5.37 -16.06 -13.85
CA PRO A 168 -6.54 -16.00 -14.73
C PRO A 168 -7.74 -16.80 -14.20
N ARG A 169 -7.48 -17.94 -13.54
CA ARG A 169 -8.53 -18.75 -12.90
C ARG A 169 -9.12 -18.03 -11.69
N LEU A 170 -8.26 -17.57 -10.78
CA LEU A 170 -8.67 -16.84 -9.58
C LEU A 170 -9.45 -15.56 -9.90
N ALA A 171 -9.05 -14.83 -10.96
CA ALA A 171 -9.76 -13.64 -11.41
C ALA A 171 -11.17 -13.95 -11.94
N ARG A 172 -11.35 -15.06 -12.68
CA ARG A 172 -12.68 -15.51 -13.10
C ARG A 172 -13.55 -15.90 -11.93
N GLU A 173 -13.02 -16.72 -11.01
CA GLU A 173 -13.73 -17.13 -9.79
C GLU A 173 -14.13 -15.92 -8.92
N PHE A 174 -13.25 -14.91 -8.84
CA PHE A 174 -13.54 -13.68 -8.13
C PHE A 174 -14.66 -12.88 -8.82
N ALA A 175 -14.59 -12.70 -10.14
CA ALA A 175 -15.61 -11.97 -10.91
C ALA A 175 -16.99 -12.64 -10.80
N GLU A 176 -17.03 -13.98 -10.83
CA GLU A 176 -18.27 -14.75 -10.63
C GLU A 176 -18.84 -14.58 -9.20
N ALA A 177 -17.98 -14.39 -8.19
CA ALA A 177 -18.38 -14.26 -6.80
C ALA A 177 -18.64 -12.81 -6.33
N GLU A 178 -18.13 -11.79 -7.03
CA GLU A 178 -18.07 -10.38 -6.59
C GLU A 178 -19.42 -9.84 -6.08
N SER A 179 -20.48 -10.03 -6.85
CA SER A 179 -21.83 -9.57 -6.48
C SER A 179 -22.31 -10.24 -5.19
N SER A 180 -22.12 -11.55 -5.07
CA SER A 180 -22.49 -12.30 -3.86
C SER A 180 -21.68 -11.91 -2.63
N LEU A 181 -20.41 -11.53 -2.81
CA LEU A 181 -19.53 -11.04 -1.74
C LEU A 181 -20.00 -9.68 -1.23
N THR A 182 -20.27 -8.75 -2.14
CA THR A 182 -20.75 -7.40 -1.83
C THR A 182 -22.09 -7.46 -1.08
N GLU A 183 -23.01 -8.28 -1.57
CA GLU A 183 -24.33 -8.49 -0.98
C GLU A 183 -24.22 -9.24 0.37
N GLY A 184 -23.27 -10.17 0.50
CA GLY A 184 -22.89 -10.77 1.77
C GLY A 184 -22.43 -9.74 2.81
N TRP A 185 -21.62 -8.77 2.41
CA TRP A 185 -21.19 -7.68 3.29
C TRP A 185 -22.32 -6.76 3.71
N ARG A 186 -23.23 -6.40 2.80
CA ARG A 186 -24.44 -5.61 3.13
C ARG A 186 -25.26 -6.30 4.22
N ARG A 187 -25.51 -7.61 4.09
CA ARG A 187 -26.20 -8.39 5.12
C ARG A 187 -25.45 -8.42 6.45
N ARG A 188 -24.12 -8.60 6.43
CA ARG A 188 -23.30 -8.60 7.66
C ARG A 188 -23.37 -7.25 8.38
N LEU A 189 -23.28 -6.14 7.66
CA LEU A 189 -23.41 -4.80 8.23
C LEU A 189 -24.83 -4.56 8.76
N SER A 190 -25.86 -4.94 8.00
CA SER A 190 -27.25 -4.83 8.44
C SER A 190 -27.55 -5.64 9.70
N ALA A 191 -26.94 -6.82 9.86
CA ALA A 191 -27.03 -7.57 11.11
C ALA A 191 -26.26 -6.89 12.24
N ALA A 192 -25.08 -6.32 11.96
CA ALA A 192 -24.26 -5.65 12.96
C ALA A 192 -24.93 -4.36 13.50
N THR A 193 -25.70 -3.65 12.69
CA THR A 193 -26.43 -2.44 13.13
C THR A 193 -27.47 -2.73 14.21
N ALA A 194 -27.94 -3.97 14.34
CA ALA A 194 -28.83 -4.39 15.43
C ALA A 194 -28.18 -4.27 16.81
N SER A 195 -26.85 -4.34 16.90
CA SER A 195 -26.10 -4.15 18.15
C SER A 195 -25.76 -2.68 18.42
N GLY A 196 -26.02 -1.79 17.46
CA GLY A 196 -25.73 -0.36 17.52
C GLY A 196 -24.97 0.13 16.28
N PRO A 197 -24.64 1.42 16.20
CA PRO A 197 -23.96 2.01 15.05
C PRO A 197 -22.63 1.33 14.70
N VAL A 198 -22.41 1.16 13.39
CA VAL A 198 -21.21 0.56 12.82
C VAL A 198 -20.34 1.65 12.20
N ALA A 199 -19.02 1.52 12.35
CA ALA A 199 -18.03 2.35 11.66
C ALA A 199 -16.99 1.51 10.94
N ILE A 200 -16.25 2.14 10.02
CA ILE A 200 -15.06 1.56 9.39
C ILE A 200 -13.82 2.24 9.98
N TRP A 201 -12.75 1.49 10.21
CA TRP A 201 -11.44 2.06 10.53
C TRP A 201 -10.56 2.17 9.29
N GLY A 202 -10.13 3.40 8.99
CA GLY A 202 -9.25 3.78 7.89
C GLY A 202 -10.00 4.41 6.73
N ALA A 203 -9.87 5.74 6.57
CA ALA A 203 -10.38 6.50 5.41
C ALA A 203 -9.36 6.54 4.26
N GLY A 204 -8.52 5.51 4.14
CA GLY A 204 -7.63 5.29 2.99
C GLY A 204 -8.36 4.58 1.85
N ALA A 205 -7.60 4.14 0.84
CA ALA A 205 -8.16 3.49 -0.34
C ALA A 205 -9.09 2.32 0.00
N LYS A 206 -8.67 1.39 0.86
CA LYS A 206 -9.48 0.22 1.26
C LYS A 206 -10.84 0.62 1.86
N GLY A 207 -10.86 1.50 2.85
CA GLY A 207 -12.13 1.91 3.49
C GLY A 207 -13.01 2.76 2.59
N ALA A 208 -12.41 3.63 1.77
CA ALA A 208 -13.15 4.41 0.78
C ALA A 208 -13.80 3.50 -0.28
N THR A 209 -13.06 2.53 -0.83
CA THR A 209 -13.58 1.55 -1.79
C THR A 209 -14.68 0.71 -1.17
N PHE A 210 -14.47 0.18 0.03
CA PHE A 210 -15.49 -0.60 0.72
C PHE A 210 -16.79 0.18 0.94
N ALA A 211 -16.70 1.43 1.41
CA ALA A 211 -17.87 2.27 1.60
C ALA A 211 -18.63 2.50 0.28
N ASN A 212 -17.91 2.75 -0.83
CA ASN A 212 -18.52 2.95 -2.15
C ASN A 212 -19.18 1.67 -2.70
N LEU A 213 -18.60 0.49 -2.48
CA LEU A 213 -19.14 -0.78 -2.98
C LEU A 213 -20.33 -1.27 -2.13
N VAL A 214 -20.20 -1.21 -0.81
CA VAL A 214 -21.10 -1.88 0.12
C VAL A 214 -22.21 -0.95 0.61
N ASP A 215 -21.94 0.34 0.80
CA ASP A 215 -22.92 1.30 1.33
C ASP A 215 -22.95 2.62 0.56
N PRO A 216 -23.26 2.59 -0.76
CA PRO A 216 -23.21 3.78 -1.60
C PRO A 216 -24.17 4.90 -1.14
N ASN A 217 -25.23 4.54 -0.41
CA ASN A 217 -26.26 5.46 0.06
C ASN A 217 -26.07 5.89 1.53
N ARG A 218 -25.03 5.41 2.22
CA ARG A 218 -24.74 5.71 3.64
C ARG A 218 -25.92 5.36 4.56
N GLU A 219 -26.38 4.12 4.45
CA GLU A 219 -27.50 3.56 5.22
C GLU A 219 -27.03 2.65 6.38
N LEU A 220 -25.83 2.07 6.27
CA LEU A 220 -25.33 1.01 7.16
C LEU A 220 -24.14 1.46 8.00
N ILE A 221 -23.26 2.30 7.45
CA ILE A 221 -22.04 2.79 8.11
C ILE A 221 -22.27 4.23 8.56
N GLN A 222 -22.14 4.48 9.87
CA GLN A 222 -22.37 5.81 10.41
C GLN A 222 -21.24 6.78 10.09
N CYS A 223 -19.98 6.30 10.14
CA CYS A 223 -18.79 7.11 9.89
C CYS A 223 -17.56 6.24 9.59
N VAL A 224 -16.48 6.89 9.16
CA VAL A 224 -15.15 6.29 9.00
C VAL A 224 -14.19 6.93 10.00
N ILE A 225 -13.51 6.12 10.79
CA ILE A 225 -12.51 6.55 11.77
C ILE A 225 -11.15 6.63 11.07
N ASP A 226 -10.41 7.72 11.20
CA ASP A 226 -9.04 7.83 10.66
C ASP A 226 -8.17 8.68 11.59
N LEU A 227 -6.94 8.25 11.84
CA LEU A 227 -5.98 8.92 12.71
C LEU A 227 -5.36 10.16 12.05
N ASN A 228 -5.47 10.32 10.74
CA ASN A 228 -4.90 11.46 10.04
C ASN A 228 -5.77 12.71 10.26
N PRO A 229 -5.29 13.72 11.01
CA PRO A 229 -6.07 14.92 11.32
C PRO A 229 -6.44 15.73 10.08
N ARG A 230 -5.73 15.55 8.96
CA ARG A 230 -6.08 16.23 7.69
C ARG A 230 -7.36 15.67 7.06
N LYS A 231 -7.73 14.43 7.38
CA LYS A 231 -8.94 13.77 6.89
C LYS A 231 -10.13 13.97 7.83
N GLN A 232 -9.88 14.09 9.13
CA GLN A 232 -10.92 14.32 10.13
C GLN A 232 -11.73 15.59 9.83
N GLY A 233 -13.05 15.53 10.06
CA GLY A 233 -13.99 16.60 9.71
C GLY A 233 -14.32 16.70 8.21
N ARG A 234 -13.72 15.84 7.37
CA ARG A 234 -14.07 15.70 5.94
C ARG A 234 -14.97 14.48 5.72
N TYR A 235 -15.13 14.10 4.46
CA TYR A 235 -16.01 13.02 4.04
C TYR A 235 -15.33 12.11 3.04
N ILE A 236 -15.74 10.84 3.00
CA ILE A 236 -15.37 9.90 1.95
C ILE A 236 -15.91 10.39 0.60
N GLY A 237 -15.05 10.44 -0.41
CA GLY A 237 -15.45 10.77 -1.79
C GLY A 237 -16.43 9.73 -2.34
N GLY A 238 -17.44 10.20 -3.06
CA GLY A 238 -18.53 9.38 -3.60
C GLY A 238 -19.71 9.25 -2.63
N THR A 239 -19.50 8.64 -1.47
CA THR A 239 -20.60 8.28 -0.54
C THR A 239 -20.90 9.30 0.55
N GLY A 240 -19.98 10.22 0.84
CA GLY A 240 -20.22 11.27 1.84
C GLY A 240 -20.29 10.76 3.29
N HIS A 241 -19.66 9.63 3.61
CA HIS A 241 -19.48 9.19 5.00
C HIS A 241 -18.57 10.17 5.75
N PRO A 242 -18.94 10.68 6.93
CA PRO A 242 -18.07 11.58 7.69
C PRO A 242 -16.82 10.83 8.18
N ILE A 243 -15.68 11.51 8.11
CA ILE A 243 -14.41 11.01 8.63
C ILE A 243 -14.17 11.65 10.00
N VAL A 244 -13.97 10.83 11.03
CA VAL A 244 -13.96 11.24 12.44
C VAL A 244 -12.70 10.76 13.14
N ASP A 245 -12.39 11.39 14.27
CA ASP A 245 -11.37 10.89 15.18
C ASP A 245 -11.89 9.68 15.97
N TYR A 246 -11.01 8.77 16.37
CA TYR A 246 -11.38 7.59 17.16
C TYR A 246 -11.96 7.97 18.54
N GLY A 247 -11.61 9.14 19.09
CA GLY A 247 -12.19 9.69 20.32
C GLY A 247 -13.70 9.91 20.24
N GLU A 248 -14.27 10.04 19.03
CA GLU A 248 -15.72 10.22 18.83
C GLU A 248 -16.52 8.91 18.94
N ILE A 249 -15.86 7.74 19.07
CA ILE A 249 -16.54 6.44 19.19
C ILE A 249 -17.59 6.44 20.30
N ARG A 250 -17.24 6.98 21.48
CA ARG A 250 -18.12 6.99 22.65
C ARG A 250 -19.32 7.91 22.45
N SER A 251 -19.10 9.15 22.01
CA SER A 251 -20.18 10.14 21.84
C SER A 251 -21.13 9.77 20.70
N ARG A 252 -20.64 9.05 19.69
CA ARG A 252 -21.42 8.51 18.57
C ARG A 252 -22.13 7.18 18.87
N GLY A 253 -21.84 6.58 20.02
CA GLY A 253 -22.40 5.31 20.44
C GLY A 253 -21.99 4.12 19.57
N ILE A 254 -20.88 4.23 18.83
CA ILE A 254 -20.39 3.19 17.90
C ILE A 254 -20.09 1.93 18.70
N ARG A 255 -20.64 0.79 18.25
CA ARG A 255 -20.48 -0.50 18.92
C ARG A 255 -19.54 -1.42 18.15
N THR A 256 -19.64 -1.41 16.83
CA THR A 256 -18.83 -2.26 15.97
C THR A 256 -17.95 -1.38 15.09
N VAL A 257 -16.66 -1.71 15.02
CA VAL A 257 -15.74 -1.07 14.09
C VAL A 257 -15.12 -2.13 13.18
N LEU A 258 -15.38 -2.01 11.88
CA LEU A 258 -14.82 -2.88 10.87
C LEU A 258 -13.40 -2.43 10.51
N MET A 259 -12.45 -3.32 10.74
CA MET A 259 -11.03 -3.11 10.42
C MET A 259 -10.76 -3.59 9.00
N MET A 260 -10.47 -2.65 8.10
CA MET A 260 -10.22 -2.97 6.67
C MET A 260 -8.88 -3.67 6.42
N ASN A 261 -7.97 -3.62 7.39
CA ASN A 261 -6.71 -4.33 7.34
C ASN A 261 -6.42 -4.96 8.72
N PRO A 262 -6.47 -6.29 8.85
CA PRO A 262 -6.25 -6.98 10.13
C PRO A 262 -4.87 -6.74 10.73
N ASN A 263 -3.88 -6.35 9.93
CA ASN A 263 -2.52 -6.16 10.41
C ASN A 263 -2.39 -5.01 11.42
N TYR A 264 -3.38 -4.11 11.47
CA TYR A 264 -3.45 -3.03 12.46
C TYR A 264 -4.42 -3.33 13.61
N LEU A 265 -5.03 -4.52 13.67
CA LEU A 265 -6.05 -4.85 14.65
C LEU A 265 -5.52 -4.73 16.09
N ASP A 266 -4.33 -5.27 16.36
CA ASP A 266 -3.74 -5.27 17.69
C ASP A 266 -3.31 -3.86 18.12
N GLU A 267 -2.73 -3.08 17.21
CA GLU A 267 -2.36 -1.68 17.45
C GLU A 267 -3.60 -0.83 17.76
N CYS A 268 -4.66 -0.95 16.96
CA CYS A 268 -5.90 -0.22 17.19
C CYS A 268 -6.61 -0.68 18.48
N ARG A 269 -6.54 -1.98 18.82
CA ARG A 269 -7.09 -2.48 20.09
C ARG A 269 -6.37 -1.86 21.29
N GLU A 270 -5.04 -1.80 21.24
CA GLU A 270 -4.23 -1.19 22.30
C GLU A 270 -4.49 0.32 22.40
N LEU A 271 -4.60 1.02 21.27
CA LEU A 271 -4.97 2.43 21.22
C LEU A 271 -6.32 2.70 21.91
N LEU A 272 -7.36 1.93 21.58
CA LEU A 272 -8.68 2.09 22.18
C LEU A 272 -8.66 1.75 23.68
N LYS A 273 -7.89 0.74 24.08
CA LYS A 273 -7.72 0.38 25.49
C LYS A 273 -7.06 1.52 26.29
N GLN A 274 -6.00 2.13 25.75
CA GLN A 274 -5.31 3.26 26.39
C GLN A 274 -6.22 4.49 26.51
N ALA A 275 -7.10 4.70 25.54
CA ALA A 275 -8.10 5.78 25.56
C ALA A 275 -9.36 5.43 26.37
N GLU A 276 -9.43 4.25 26.99
CA GLU A 276 -10.60 3.72 27.70
C GLU A 276 -11.89 3.71 26.83
N ILE A 277 -11.74 3.51 25.53
CA ILE A 277 -12.84 3.43 24.56
C ILE A 277 -13.21 1.96 24.36
N ARG A 278 -14.51 1.65 24.47
CA ARG A 278 -15.04 0.30 24.24
C ARG A 278 -15.76 0.25 22.90
N ALA A 279 -15.26 -0.57 22.00
CA ALA A 279 -15.89 -0.96 20.75
C ALA A 279 -15.39 -2.34 20.32
N ASP A 280 -16.24 -3.08 19.62
CA ASP A 280 -15.91 -4.39 19.07
C ASP A 280 -15.18 -4.20 17.75
N LEU A 281 -13.86 -4.42 17.76
CA LEU A 281 -13.05 -4.42 16.55
C LEU A 281 -13.20 -5.75 15.83
N VAL A 282 -13.74 -5.71 14.61
CA VAL A 282 -13.97 -6.90 13.77
C VAL A 282 -13.11 -6.79 12.52
N SER A 283 -12.33 -7.83 12.22
CA SER A 283 -11.58 -7.91 10.97
C SER A 283 -12.53 -8.09 9.78
N ALA A 284 -12.21 -7.43 8.66
CA ALA A 284 -12.90 -7.64 7.39
C ALA A 284 -12.50 -8.96 6.68
N GLU A 285 -11.50 -9.69 7.18
CA GLU A 285 -11.09 -11.01 6.65
C GLU A 285 -11.73 -12.21 7.37
#